data_AF-W8C4Q6-F1
#
_entry.id   AF-W8C4Q6-F1
#
_cell.length_a   1.000
_cell.length_b   1.000
_cell.length_c   1.000
_cell.angle_alpha   90.00
_cell.angle_beta   90.00
_cell.angle_gamma   90.00
#
_symmetry.space_group_name_H-M   'P 1'
#
loop_
_entity.id
_entity.type
_entity.pdbx_description
1 polymer ?
#
loop_
_entity_poly.entity_id
_entity_poly.type
_entity_poly.pdbx_seq_one_letter_code
_entity_poly.pdbx_strand_id
1 'polypeptide(L)'
;MPSKITTLAQTIHFKNKKKKLYNISPLFQYNYYKHRCRVKNAKKFIDNAPPILHLTNIMNLKNNYIDMSAISGMMRTNTEMLEFFGRLNIFGRKESWNDSHDAQWRYSRLAFMRRAVEAIEKENQYIAKRVLNAQKKINTHLKPLSASVGDFRTPKEILAKYKSEVILPPRCGDQHLLLRPIVYFDMEVVGLYPIGRFIIQLYTEAFPQAALALVRTCKEQKLRKLRLVRAFPNLWAEFELRLDAKDTALAADSHIEYDKRALSKNFKAGTLSFSLKHIDTLRKGILSFALSFRTLSVEMKERVAFGVLIRGKRGLYLLESNGTKNGKPMKKVIATEMGVSSKI
;
A
#
# COMPACT_ATOMS: atom_id res chain seq x y z
N MET A 1 -74.59 0.90 -53.17
CA MET A 1 -73.73 1.39 -54.27
C MET A 1 -72.28 1.19 -53.85
N PRO A 2 -71.56 0.21 -54.41
CA PRO A 2 -70.24 -0.18 -53.91
C PRO A 2 -69.20 0.91 -54.26
N SER A 3 -68.45 1.34 -53.25
CA SER A 3 -67.35 2.29 -53.36
C SER A 3 -66.23 1.67 -54.18
N LYS A 4 -66.03 2.17 -55.41
CA LYS A 4 -64.85 1.82 -56.23
C LYS A 4 -63.60 2.34 -55.55
N ILE A 5 -62.93 1.48 -54.77
CA ILE A 5 -61.58 1.73 -54.24
C ILE A 5 -60.65 1.75 -55.45
N THR A 6 -60.24 2.95 -55.85
CA THR A 6 -59.35 3.14 -56.99
C THR A 6 -57.92 3.08 -56.45
N THR A 7 -57.22 1.97 -56.71
CA THR A 7 -55.83 1.79 -56.28
C THR A 7 -54.88 2.71 -57.05
N LEU A 8 -53.73 3.02 -56.45
CA LEU A 8 -52.69 3.92 -56.98
C LEU A 8 -52.22 3.49 -58.40
N ALA A 9 -52.27 2.18 -58.67
CA ALA A 9 -51.97 1.61 -59.99
C ALA A 9 -53.01 1.99 -61.07
N GLN A 10 -54.29 2.08 -60.73
CA GLN A 10 -55.36 2.42 -61.68
C GLN A 10 -55.34 3.90 -62.07
N THR A 11 -54.84 4.77 -61.20
CA THR A 11 -54.69 6.21 -61.49
C THR A 11 -53.51 6.48 -62.42
N ILE A 12 -52.44 5.68 -62.33
CA ILE A 12 -51.27 5.77 -63.21
C ILE A 12 -51.64 5.37 -64.65
N HIS A 13 -52.51 4.38 -64.83
CA HIS A 13 -52.87 3.89 -66.18
C HIS A 13 -53.77 4.86 -66.97
N PHE A 14 -54.53 5.73 -66.31
CA PHE A 14 -55.54 6.59 -66.95
C PHE A 14 -55.00 7.88 -67.61
N LYS A 15 -53.70 8.18 -67.54
CA LYS A 15 -53.16 9.48 -67.98
C LYS A 15 -51.97 9.45 -68.95
N ASN A 16 -51.87 8.42 -69.79
CA ASN A 16 -50.92 8.44 -70.92
C ASN A 16 -51.38 9.23 -72.15
N LYS A 17 -52.51 9.95 -72.07
CA LYS A 17 -52.92 10.90 -73.13
C LYS A 17 -53.24 12.27 -72.54
N LYS A 18 -52.20 13.09 -72.34
CA LYS A 18 -52.11 14.55 -72.61
C LYS A 18 -51.16 15.27 -71.64
N LYS A 19 -50.10 15.81 -72.27
CA LYS A 19 -49.26 16.98 -71.91
C LYS A 19 -48.40 16.91 -70.63
N LYS A 20 -47.08 16.95 -70.88
CA LYS A 20 -45.97 17.21 -69.95
C LYS A 20 -46.22 18.51 -69.16
N LEU A 21 -46.48 18.39 -67.86
CA LEU A 21 -46.33 19.48 -66.90
C LEU A 21 -45.76 18.88 -65.59
N TYR A 22 -44.46 19.07 -65.43
CA TYR A 22 -43.61 18.86 -64.23
C TYR A 22 -43.48 17.41 -63.70
N ASN A 23 -42.22 17.00 -63.46
CA ASN A 23 -41.85 15.75 -62.76
C ASN A 23 -42.30 15.83 -61.29
N ILE A 24 -43.59 15.63 -61.08
CA ILE A 24 -44.22 15.64 -59.78
C ILE A 24 -44.21 14.19 -59.29
N SER A 25 -43.56 13.96 -58.14
CA SER A 25 -43.53 12.66 -57.46
C SER A 25 -44.93 12.00 -57.44
N PRO A 26 -45.04 10.70 -57.74
CA PRO A 26 -46.33 9.98 -57.69
C PRO A 26 -47.08 10.17 -56.37
N LEU A 27 -46.33 10.33 -55.26
CA LEU A 27 -46.87 10.60 -53.93
C LEU A 27 -47.57 11.98 -53.86
N PHE A 28 -47.00 12.99 -54.51
CA PHE A 28 -47.60 14.32 -54.57
C PHE A 28 -48.88 14.32 -55.40
N GLN A 29 -48.91 13.61 -56.54
CA GLN A 29 -50.13 13.50 -57.35
C GLN A 29 -51.26 12.79 -56.59
N TYR A 30 -50.93 11.72 -55.87
CA TYR A 30 -51.87 11.02 -55.01
C TYR A 30 -52.40 11.92 -53.88
N ASN A 31 -51.50 12.64 -53.19
CA ASN A 31 -51.88 13.57 -52.13
C ASN A 31 -52.72 14.74 -52.66
N TYR A 32 -52.41 15.24 -53.85
CA TYR A 32 -53.18 16.29 -54.52
C TYR A 32 -54.58 15.81 -54.91
N TYR A 33 -54.71 14.60 -55.48
CA TYR A 33 -56.01 14.00 -55.77
C TYR A 33 -56.83 13.79 -54.49
N LYS A 34 -56.22 13.24 -53.44
CA LYS A 34 -56.86 13.07 -52.12
C LYS A 34 -57.32 14.40 -51.53
N HIS A 35 -56.50 15.46 -51.67
CA HIS A 35 -56.88 16.81 -51.26
C HIS A 35 -58.08 17.32 -52.07
N ARG A 36 -58.10 17.19 -53.40
CA ARG A 36 -59.26 17.58 -54.22
C ARG A 36 -60.54 16.82 -53.86
N CYS A 37 -60.45 15.53 -53.56
CA CYS A 37 -61.60 14.76 -53.08
C CYS A 37 -62.10 15.25 -51.72
N ARG A 38 -61.20 15.62 -50.80
CA ARG A 38 -61.57 16.21 -49.50
C ARG A 38 -62.27 17.56 -49.68
N VAL A 39 -61.74 18.43 -50.54
CA VAL A 39 -62.35 19.76 -50.83
C VAL A 39 -63.72 19.59 -51.47
N LYS A 40 -63.89 18.68 -52.42
CA LYS A 40 -65.18 18.44 -53.09
C LYS A 40 -66.25 17.89 -52.15
N ASN A 41 -65.84 17.12 -51.14
CA ASN A 41 -66.73 16.51 -50.16
C ASN A 41 -66.77 17.27 -48.83
N ALA A 42 -66.20 18.48 -48.76
CA ALA A 42 -66.19 19.28 -47.55
C ALA A 42 -67.61 19.75 -47.24
N LYS A 43 -68.15 19.29 -46.10
CA LYS A 43 -69.42 19.79 -45.56
C LYS A 43 -69.12 20.98 -44.66
N LYS A 44 -69.97 22.02 -44.72
CA LYS A 44 -69.88 23.16 -43.81
C LYS A 44 -70.21 22.68 -42.40
N PHE A 45 -69.21 22.58 -41.54
CA PHE A 45 -69.36 22.33 -40.11
C PHE A 45 -68.90 23.59 -39.40
N ILE A 46 -69.77 24.20 -38.59
CA ILE A 46 -69.41 25.33 -37.74
C ILE A 46 -68.85 24.71 -36.46
N ASP A 47 -67.53 24.78 -36.30
CA ASP A 47 -66.85 24.30 -35.11
C ASP A 47 -67.02 25.33 -33.99
N ASN A 48 -67.69 24.94 -32.91
CA ASN A 48 -67.88 25.77 -31.72
C ASN A 48 -66.84 25.43 -30.62
N ALA A 49 -65.87 24.55 -30.89
CA ALA A 49 -64.82 24.23 -29.96
C ALA A 49 -63.72 25.31 -29.96
N PRO A 50 -63.12 25.63 -28.80
CA PRO A 50 -61.98 26.53 -28.75
C PRO A 50 -60.79 25.93 -29.52
N PRO A 51 -59.97 26.77 -30.19
CA PRO A 51 -58.82 26.28 -30.93
C PRO A 51 -57.83 25.59 -30.00
N ILE A 52 -57.34 24.42 -30.42
CA ILE A 52 -56.34 23.66 -29.67
C ILE A 52 -55.02 24.44 -29.73
N LEU A 53 -54.61 25.00 -28.58
CA LEU A 53 -53.37 25.75 -28.46
C LEU A 53 -52.18 24.79 -28.41
N HIS A 54 -51.37 24.77 -29.46
CA HIS A 54 -50.09 24.07 -29.46
C HIS A 54 -49.08 24.88 -28.64
N LEU A 55 -49.00 24.59 -27.34
CA LEU A 55 -48.11 25.27 -26.38
C LEU A 55 -46.65 25.30 -26.83
N THR A 56 -46.18 24.30 -27.56
CA THR A 56 -44.82 24.23 -28.10
C THR A 56 -44.49 25.39 -29.03
N ASN A 57 -45.45 25.85 -29.83
CA ASN A 57 -45.29 26.98 -30.75
C ASN A 57 -45.49 28.31 -30.03
N ILE A 58 -46.44 28.38 -29.09
CA ILE A 58 -46.70 29.61 -28.32
C ILE A 58 -45.51 29.95 -27.43
N MET A 59 -44.92 28.94 -26.79
CA MET A 59 -43.79 29.09 -25.88
C MET A 59 -42.43 29.11 -26.60
N ASN A 60 -42.41 29.03 -27.94
CA ASN A 60 -41.18 29.05 -28.76
C ASN A 60 -40.07 28.12 -28.22
N LEU A 61 -40.45 26.94 -27.70
CA LEU A 61 -39.53 26.05 -26.98
C LEU A 61 -38.32 25.62 -27.83
N LYS A 62 -38.51 25.53 -29.16
CA LYS A 62 -37.43 25.21 -30.09
C LYS A 62 -36.36 26.30 -30.13
N ASN A 63 -36.75 27.57 -30.12
CA ASN A 63 -35.80 28.69 -30.13
C ASN A 63 -35.11 28.80 -28.76
N ASN A 64 -35.86 28.63 -27.67
CA ASN A 64 -35.27 28.64 -26.32
C ASN A 64 -34.21 27.54 -26.13
N TYR A 65 -34.40 26.37 -26.73
CA TYR A 65 -33.40 25.30 -26.69
C TYR A 65 -32.12 25.68 -27.46
N ILE A 66 -32.26 26.34 -28.61
CA ILE A 66 -31.13 26.83 -29.41
C ILE A 66 -30.37 27.90 -28.61
N ASP A 67 -31.08 28.84 -27.98
CA ASP A 67 -30.48 29.90 -27.16
C ASP A 67 -29.77 29.34 -25.93
N MET A 68 -30.36 28.34 -25.25
CA MET A 68 -29.73 27.65 -24.13
C MET A 68 -28.43 26.95 -24.55
N SER A 69 -28.44 26.28 -25.72
CA SER A 69 -27.25 25.65 -26.28
C SER A 69 -26.17 26.67 -26.63
N ALA A 70 -26.56 27.83 -27.17
CA ALA A 70 -25.62 28.91 -27.48
C ALA A 70 -25.00 29.50 -26.21
N ILE A 71 -25.80 29.77 -25.18
CA ILE A 71 -25.33 30.27 -23.87
C ILE A 71 -24.39 29.26 -23.22
N SER A 72 -24.73 27.97 -23.24
CA SER A 72 -23.86 26.91 -22.71
C SER A 72 -22.52 26.83 -23.46
N GLY A 73 -22.56 26.96 -24.80
CA GLY A 73 -21.35 27.06 -25.61
C GLY A 73 -20.48 28.25 -25.23
N MET A 74 -21.08 29.44 -25.10
CA MET A 74 -20.38 30.67 -24.68
C MET A 74 -19.79 30.55 -23.27
N MET A 75 -20.53 29.96 -22.33
CA MET A 75 -20.03 29.72 -20.97
C MET A 75 -18.82 28.79 -20.99
N ARG A 76 -18.88 27.72 -21.79
CA ARG A 76 -17.76 26.78 -21.94
C ARG A 76 -16.52 27.46 -22.51
N THR A 77 -16.67 28.24 -23.59
CA THR A 77 -15.53 28.98 -24.16
C THR A 77 -14.97 30.01 -23.18
N ASN A 78 -15.83 30.68 -22.40
CA ASN A 78 -15.39 31.63 -21.39
C ASN A 78 -14.64 30.93 -20.25
N THR A 79 -15.09 29.75 -19.81
CA THR A 79 -14.37 28.96 -18.81
C THR A 79 -13.01 28.47 -19.33
N GLU A 80 -12.94 28.01 -20.58
CA GLU A 80 -11.68 27.57 -21.20
C GLU A 80 -10.69 28.74 -21.35
N MET A 81 -11.18 29.93 -21.72
CA MET A 81 -10.38 31.17 -21.75
C MET A 81 -9.83 31.53 -20.35
N LEU A 82 -10.68 31.49 -19.32
CA LEU A 82 -10.26 31.80 -17.95
C LEU A 82 -9.25 30.78 -17.42
N GLU A 83 -9.40 29.50 -17.73
CA GLU A 83 -8.40 28.48 -17.42
C GLU A 83 -7.08 28.74 -18.14
N PHE A 84 -7.13 29.13 -19.42
CA PHE A 84 -5.95 29.46 -20.20
C PHE A 84 -5.21 30.67 -19.61
N PHE A 85 -5.91 31.76 -19.28
CA PHE A 85 -5.32 32.90 -18.57
C PHE A 85 -4.77 32.52 -17.18
N GLY A 86 -5.49 31.65 -16.45
CA GLY A 86 -5.01 31.10 -15.19
C GLY A 86 -3.70 30.32 -15.34
N ARG A 87 -3.58 29.48 -16.38
CA ARG A 87 -2.35 28.73 -16.69
C ARG A 87 -1.21 29.67 -17.10
N LEU A 88 -1.48 30.68 -17.93
CA LEU A 88 -0.46 31.67 -18.31
C LEU A 88 0.08 32.44 -17.09
N ASN A 89 -0.77 32.78 -16.13
CA ASN A 89 -0.36 33.39 -14.87
C ASN A 89 0.50 32.45 -13.99
N ILE A 90 0.21 31.14 -13.98
CA ILE A 90 0.99 30.14 -13.22
C ILE A 90 2.40 29.94 -13.82
N PHE A 91 2.55 30.11 -15.15
CA PHE A 91 3.84 29.93 -15.84
C PHE A 91 4.71 31.19 -15.91
N GLY A 92 4.31 32.30 -15.28
CA GLY A 92 5.19 33.45 -15.04
C GLY A 92 5.83 34.03 -16.30
N ARG A 93 5.06 34.23 -17.38
CA ARG A 93 5.55 35.05 -18.49
C ARG A 93 5.51 36.52 -18.06
N LYS A 94 6.71 37.14 -18.07
CA LYS A 94 6.96 38.58 -17.93
C LYS A 94 5.88 39.39 -18.66
N GLU A 95 5.34 40.40 -17.98
CA GLU A 95 4.38 41.42 -18.44
C GLU A 95 2.88 41.24 -18.14
N SER A 96 2.51 40.44 -17.14
CA SER A 96 1.20 40.61 -16.48
C SER A 96 1.32 41.62 -15.33
N TRP A 97 0.45 42.64 -15.32
CA TRP A 97 0.32 43.81 -14.41
C TRP A 97 0.18 43.51 -12.90
N ASN A 98 0.58 42.33 -12.43
CA ASN A 98 0.40 41.87 -11.05
C ASN A 98 1.75 41.47 -10.42
N ASP A 99 2.78 42.28 -10.66
CA ASP A 99 4.13 42.15 -10.10
C ASP A 99 4.22 42.65 -8.64
N SER A 100 3.13 42.44 -7.88
CA SER A 100 3.11 42.73 -6.45
C SER A 100 3.65 41.52 -5.70
N HIS A 101 4.60 41.77 -4.80
CA HIS A 101 5.19 40.78 -3.88
C HIS A 101 4.12 40.02 -3.05
N ASP A 102 2.89 40.53 -3.02
CA ASP A 102 1.72 39.98 -2.35
C ASP A 102 0.99 38.87 -3.16
N ALA A 103 1.16 38.85 -4.49
CA ALA A 103 0.58 37.82 -5.36
C ALA A 103 1.29 36.46 -5.22
N GLN A 104 2.59 36.44 -4.90
CA GLN A 104 3.38 35.21 -4.77
C GLN A 104 2.85 34.28 -3.66
N TRP A 105 2.32 34.83 -2.57
CA TRP A 105 1.71 34.04 -1.50
C TRP A 105 0.42 33.35 -1.92
N ARG A 106 -0.38 34.02 -2.78
CA ARG A 106 -1.68 33.50 -3.26
C ARG A 106 -1.53 32.31 -4.22
N TYR A 107 -0.42 32.24 -4.96
CA TYR A 107 -0.09 31.13 -5.86
C TYR A 107 0.88 30.11 -5.26
N SER A 108 1.32 30.31 -4.01
CA SER A 108 2.20 29.36 -3.34
C SER A 108 1.45 28.04 -3.10
N ARG A 109 2.04 26.93 -3.55
CA ARG A 109 1.55 25.57 -3.28
C ARG A 109 1.52 25.25 -1.77
N LEU A 110 2.11 26.11 -0.94
CA LEU A 110 2.14 26.03 0.52
C LEU A 110 0.73 26.01 1.12
N ALA A 111 -0.20 26.84 0.64
CA ALA A 111 -1.58 26.85 1.17
C ALA A 111 -2.30 25.51 0.89
N PHE A 112 -2.08 24.94 -0.30
CA PHE A 112 -2.60 23.63 -0.66
C PHE A 112 -1.95 22.51 0.16
N MET A 113 -0.62 22.53 0.30
CA MET A 113 0.12 21.57 1.12
C MET A 113 -0.30 21.63 2.59
N ARG A 114 -0.52 22.83 3.13
CA ARG A 114 -0.99 23.00 4.52
C ARG A 114 -2.38 22.41 4.74
N ARG A 115 -3.31 22.64 3.81
CA ARG A 115 -4.64 21.99 3.86
C ARG A 115 -4.56 20.47 3.72
N ALA A 116 -3.65 19.95 2.89
CA ALA A 116 -3.43 18.52 2.75
C ALA A 116 -2.88 17.90 4.05
N VAL A 117 -1.94 18.58 4.71
CA VAL A 117 -1.43 18.17 6.02
C VAL A 117 -2.54 18.18 7.08
N GLU A 118 -3.34 19.25 7.15
CA GLU A 118 -4.47 19.33 8.08
C GLU A 118 -5.51 18.22 7.84
N ALA A 119 -5.74 17.84 6.57
CA ALA A 119 -6.63 16.73 6.23
C ALA A 119 -6.07 15.38 6.72
N ILE A 120 -4.77 15.14 6.51
CA ILE A 120 -4.08 13.93 7.00
C ILE A 120 -4.11 13.88 8.53
N GLU A 121 -3.91 15.00 9.21
CA GLU A 121 -3.98 15.08 10.68
C GLU A 121 -5.38 14.74 11.19
N LYS A 122 -6.43 15.26 10.56
CA LYS A 122 -7.82 14.91 10.90
C LYS A 122 -8.10 13.42 10.69
N GLU A 123 -7.60 12.84 9.60
CA GLU A 123 -7.74 11.40 9.34
C GLU A 123 -7.00 10.55 10.39
N ASN A 124 -5.76 10.92 10.71
CA ASN A 124 -4.98 10.29 11.77
C ASN A 124 -5.67 10.37 13.14
N GLN A 125 -6.25 11.53 13.48
CA GLN A 125 -7.03 11.70 14.71
C GLN A 125 -8.28 10.81 14.72
N TYR A 126 -8.97 10.68 13.58
CA TYR A 126 -10.11 9.79 13.46
C TYR A 126 -9.72 8.31 13.63
N ILE A 127 -8.63 7.88 12.99
CA ILE A 127 -8.08 6.53 13.14
C ILE A 127 -7.66 6.29 14.60
N ALA A 128 -6.97 7.24 15.23
CA ALA A 128 -6.56 7.13 16.62
C ALA A 128 -7.77 6.97 17.56
N LYS A 129 -8.82 7.78 17.39
CA LYS A 129 -10.09 7.62 18.14
C LYS A 129 -10.71 6.25 17.92
N ARG A 130 -10.71 5.74 16.69
CA ARG A 130 -11.21 4.39 16.38
C ARG A 130 -10.39 3.30 17.04
N VAL A 131 -9.06 3.42 17.06
CA VAL A 131 -8.16 2.45 17.71
C VAL A 131 -8.33 2.49 19.23
N LEU A 132 -8.46 3.67 19.83
CA LEU A 132 -8.72 3.81 21.27
C LEU A 132 -10.09 3.26 21.66
N ASN A 133 -11.11 3.48 20.84
CA ASN A 133 -12.47 2.98 21.07
C ASN A 133 -12.65 1.51 20.66
N ALA A 134 -11.66 0.89 20.00
CA ALA A 134 -11.71 -0.51 19.61
C ALA A 134 -11.60 -1.40 20.85
N GLN A 135 -12.73 -1.67 21.48
CA GLN A 135 -12.84 -2.68 22.51
C GLN A 135 -12.87 -4.08 21.87
N LYS A 136 -12.17 -5.04 22.51
CA LYS A 136 -12.19 -6.43 22.06
C LYS A 136 -13.62 -6.99 22.23
N LYS A 137 -14.34 -7.21 21.12
CA LYS A 137 -15.65 -7.92 21.14
C LYS A 137 -15.55 -9.39 21.55
N ILE A 138 -14.35 -9.97 21.45
CA ILE A 138 -14.06 -11.35 21.83
C ILE A 138 -13.18 -11.31 23.08
N ASN A 139 -13.69 -11.84 24.20
CA ASN A 139 -12.92 -12.13 25.40
C ASN A 139 -11.93 -13.27 25.12
N THR A 140 -10.89 -12.99 24.32
CA THR A 140 -9.67 -13.75 24.46
C THR A 140 -9.14 -13.39 25.84
N HIS A 141 -9.15 -14.30 26.82
CA HIS A 141 -8.52 -14.13 28.15
C HIS A 141 -6.98 -13.90 28.08
N LEU A 142 -6.50 -13.34 26.97
CA LEU A 142 -5.14 -12.97 26.69
C LEU A 142 -4.93 -11.56 27.24
N LYS A 143 -4.11 -11.48 28.29
CA LYS A 143 -3.56 -10.22 28.81
C LYS A 143 -3.07 -9.38 27.62
N PRO A 144 -3.32 -8.05 27.60
CA PRO A 144 -2.78 -7.20 26.54
C PRO A 144 -1.29 -7.46 26.47
N LEU A 145 -0.78 -7.79 25.27
CA LEU A 145 0.66 -7.78 25.01
C LEU A 145 1.10 -6.31 25.05
N SER A 146 1.11 -5.72 26.24
CA SER A 146 2.04 -4.66 26.55
C SER A 146 3.40 -5.23 26.16
N ALA A 147 4.05 -4.60 25.19
CA ALA A 147 5.48 -4.76 24.99
C ALA A 147 6.19 -4.12 26.19
N SER A 148 5.86 -4.57 27.41
CA SER A 148 6.65 -4.32 28.59
C SER A 148 7.91 -5.13 28.35
N VAL A 149 8.89 -4.44 27.80
CA VAL A 149 10.28 -4.84 27.94
C VAL A 149 10.48 -4.91 29.45
N GLY A 150 10.66 -6.11 29.98
CA GLY A 150 10.91 -6.27 31.41
C GLY A 150 12.10 -5.41 31.80
N ASP A 151 12.02 -4.76 32.95
CA ASP A 151 13.08 -3.88 33.44
C ASP A 151 14.43 -4.58 33.36
N PHE A 152 15.39 -3.94 32.69
CA PHE A 152 16.72 -4.50 32.56
C PHE A 152 17.35 -4.61 33.94
N ARG A 153 17.60 -5.85 34.37
CA ARG A 153 18.44 -6.15 35.54
C ARG A 153 19.74 -6.74 35.03
N THR A 154 20.84 -6.06 35.32
CA THR A 154 22.19 -6.51 34.99
C THR A 154 22.44 -7.88 35.62
N PRO A 155 22.74 -8.93 34.83
CA PRO A 155 22.95 -10.28 35.34
C PRO A 155 24.31 -10.37 36.07
N LYS A 156 24.31 -10.02 37.36
CA LYS A 156 25.52 -9.96 38.21
C LYS A 156 26.26 -11.30 38.31
N GLU A 157 25.54 -12.42 38.26
CA GLU A 157 26.11 -13.78 38.36
C GLU A 157 26.96 -14.14 37.13
N ILE A 158 26.49 -13.82 35.93
CA ILE A 158 27.19 -14.11 34.68
C ILE A 158 28.39 -13.17 34.53
N LEU A 159 28.19 -11.89 34.89
CA LEU A 159 29.22 -10.86 34.81
C LEU A 159 30.29 -10.98 35.88
N ALA A 160 30.08 -11.81 36.92
CA ALA A 160 31.09 -12.07 37.95
C ALA A 160 32.41 -12.60 37.36
N LYS A 161 32.33 -13.32 36.23
CA LYS A 161 33.48 -13.86 35.50
C LYS A 161 34.38 -12.77 34.90
N TYR A 162 33.80 -11.64 34.51
CA TYR A 162 34.50 -10.57 33.78
C TYR A 162 34.87 -9.37 34.68
N LYS A 163 34.70 -9.49 36.00
CA LYS A 163 34.95 -8.40 36.96
C LYS A 163 36.37 -7.83 36.91
N SER A 164 37.36 -8.65 36.53
CA SER A 164 38.77 -8.26 36.42
C SER A 164 39.12 -7.60 35.09
N GLU A 165 38.33 -7.80 34.04
CA GLU A 165 38.70 -7.43 32.67
C GLU A 165 37.80 -6.35 32.07
N VAL A 166 36.55 -6.23 32.55
CA VAL A 166 35.54 -5.32 31.98
C VAL A 166 35.14 -4.26 33.00
N ILE A 167 35.52 -3.02 32.72
CA ILE A 167 35.01 -1.84 33.44
C ILE A 167 33.64 -1.49 32.86
N LEU A 168 32.57 -1.85 33.56
CA LEU A 168 31.21 -1.49 33.16
C LEU A 168 30.99 0.02 33.37
N PRO A 169 30.39 0.74 32.40
CA PRO A 169 30.07 2.15 32.58
C PRO A 169 29.09 2.35 33.75
N PRO A 170 29.18 3.46 34.50
CA PRO A 170 28.39 3.64 35.73
C PRO A 170 26.88 3.81 35.47
N ARG A 171 26.48 4.22 34.27
CA ARG A 171 25.08 4.44 33.89
C ARG A 171 24.41 3.15 33.42
N CYS A 172 23.27 2.82 34.04
CA CYS A 172 22.47 1.63 33.72
C CYS A 172 22.00 1.57 32.25
N GLY A 173 21.71 2.74 31.64
CA GLY A 173 21.33 2.83 30.23
C GLY A 173 22.45 2.42 29.27
N ASP A 174 23.68 2.87 29.54
CA ASP A 174 24.85 2.55 28.71
C ASP A 174 25.26 1.08 28.88
N GLN A 175 25.13 0.53 30.10
CA GLN A 175 25.28 -0.90 30.35
C GLN A 175 24.27 -1.74 29.55
N HIS A 176 23.02 -1.26 29.43
CA HIS A 176 21.99 -1.96 28.66
C HIS A 176 22.33 -1.99 27.16
N LEU A 177 22.84 -0.90 26.59
CA LEU A 177 23.25 -0.88 25.18
C LEU A 177 24.45 -1.80 24.92
N LEU A 178 25.41 -1.86 25.85
CA LEU A 178 26.58 -2.73 25.71
C LEU A 178 26.20 -4.20 25.85
N LEU A 179 25.44 -4.53 26.90
CA LEU A 179 25.12 -5.92 27.22
C LEU A 179 24.03 -6.48 26.31
N ARG A 180 23.03 -5.66 25.99
CA ARG A 180 21.85 -6.06 25.22
C ARG A 180 21.58 -5.15 24.02
N PRO A 181 22.48 -5.16 23.02
CA PRO A 181 22.29 -4.35 21.83
C PRO A 181 21.04 -4.81 21.06
N ILE A 182 20.34 -3.84 20.48
CA ILE A 182 19.15 -4.09 19.68
C ILE A 182 19.52 -3.90 18.21
N VAL A 183 19.19 -4.89 17.40
CA VAL A 183 19.41 -4.89 15.96
C VAL A 183 18.09 -5.04 15.23
N TYR A 184 18.02 -4.53 14.01
CA TYR A 184 16.87 -4.74 13.14
C TYR A 184 17.28 -5.26 11.76
N PHE A 185 16.39 -6.04 11.17
CA PHE A 185 16.52 -6.58 9.81
C PHE A 185 15.18 -6.44 9.11
N ASP A 186 15.17 -5.81 7.96
CA ASP A 186 14.05 -5.83 7.05
C ASP A 186 14.31 -6.92 6.03
N MET A 187 13.31 -7.78 5.83
CA MET A 187 13.42 -8.92 4.94
C MET A 187 12.31 -8.92 3.91
N GLU A 188 12.63 -9.43 2.73
CA GLU A 188 11.68 -9.63 1.66
C GLU A 188 11.86 -11.00 1.01
N VAL A 189 10.75 -11.53 0.50
CA VAL A 189 10.79 -12.66 -0.43
C VAL A 189 10.99 -12.07 -1.81
N VAL A 190 12.10 -12.46 -2.47
CA VAL A 190 12.50 -11.91 -3.77
C VAL A 190 11.36 -12.04 -4.78
N GLY A 191 10.90 -10.89 -5.27
CA GLY A 191 9.87 -10.80 -6.33
C GLY A 191 8.44 -11.10 -5.89
N LEU A 192 8.14 -11.10 -4.58
CA LEU A 192 6.80 -11.40 -4.08
C LEU A 192 6.27 -10.34 -3.10
N TYR A 193 6.75 -10.35 -1.86
CA TYR A 193 6.24 -9.45 -0.82
C TYR A 193 7.29 -9.18 0.26
N PRO A 194 7.23 -8.01 0.92
CA PRO A 194 8.04 -7.74 2.10
C PRO A 194 7.54 -8.57 3.29
N ILE A 195 8.45 -9.26 3.98
CA ILE A 195 8.15 -10.01 5.22
C ILE A 195 7.97 -9.03 6.39
N GLY A 196 8.72 -7.94 6.36
CA GLY A 196 8.67 -6.85 7.33
C GLY A 196 9.94 -6.76 8.18
N ARG A 197 9.84 -5.92 9.22
CA ARG A 197 10.94 -5.57 10.13
C ARG A 197 10.98 -6.49 11.34
N PHE A 198 12.11 -7.16 11.54
CA PHE A 198 12.43 -7.91 12.76
C PHE A 198 13.29 -7.04 13.67
N ILE A 199 12.85 -6.79 14.90
CA ILE A 199 13.65 -6.08 15.92
C ILE A 199 14.04 -7.09 16.98
N ILE A 200 15.33 -7.33 17.12
CA ILE A 200 15.90 -8.39 17.94
C ILE A 200 16.81 -7.79 19.00
N GLN A 201 16.59 -8.18 20.25
CA GLN A 201 17.52 -7.95 21.34
C GLN A 201 18.54 -9.07 21.35
N LEU A 202 19.82 -8.73 21.29
CA LEU A 202 20.91 -9.68 21.47
C LEU A 202 21.37 -9.68 22.93
N TYR A 203 21.99 -10.76 23.37
CA TYR A 203 22.46 -10.95 24.75
C TYR A 203 23.93 -11.31 24.70
N THR A 204 24.79 -10.30 24.84
CA THR A 204 26.24 -10.50 24.84
C THR A 204 26.70 -11.34 26.03
N GLU A 205 25.94 -11.33 27.13
CA GLU A 205 26.19 -12.18 28.30
C GLU A 205 26.02 -13.68 28.01
N ALA A 206 25.25 -14.03 26.99
CA ALA A 206 24.97 -15.43 26.64
C ALA A 206 25.94 -15.95 25.59
N PHE A 207 26.19 -15.17 24.53
CA PHE A 207 27.12 -15.53 23.49
C PHE A 207 27.75 -14.27 22.86
N PRO A 208 28.86 -13.76 23.42
CA PRO A 208 29.42 -12.47 23.04
C PRO A 208 29.87 -12.46 21.58
N GLN A 209 30.53 -13.52 21.13
CA GLN A 209 31.10 -13.58 19.78
C GLN A 209 30.03 -13.54 18.68
N ALA A 210 28.95 -14.32 18.82
CA ALA A 210 27.85 -14.29 17.87
C ALA A 210 27.09 -12.95 17.90
N ALA A 211 26.84 -12.40 19.10
CA ALA A 211 26.16 -11.13 19.25
C ALA A 211 26.97 -9.98 18.61
N LEU A 212 28.27 -9.91 18.88
CA LEU A 212 29.16 -8.87 18.34
C LEU A 212 29.32 -8.98 16.81
N ALA A 213 29.44 -10.20 16.27
CA ALA A 213 29.49 -10.42 14.83
C ALA A 213 28.22 -9.91 14.12
N LEU A 214 27.05 -10.16 14.70
CA LEU A 214 25.78 -9.65 14.21
C LEU A 214 25.73 -8.12 14.28
N VAL A 215 26.09 -7.53 15.42
CA VAL A 215 26.12 -6.07 15.59
C VAL A 215 27.05 -5.40 14.59
N ARG A 216 28.25 -5.96 14.36
CA ARG A 216 29.21 -5.46 13.36
C ARG A 216 28.63 -5.51 11.96
N THR A 217 28.05 -6.65 11.57
CA THR A 217 27.40 -6.82 10.25
C THR A 217 26.27 -5.82 10.05
N CYS A 218 25.44 -5.60 11.08
CA CYS A 218 24.35 -4.62 11.05
C CYS A 218 24.87 -3.19 10.95
N LYS A 219 25.93 -2.84 11.69
CA LYS A 219 26.53 -1.50 11.68
C LYS A 219 27.14 -1.17 10.32
N GLU A 220 27.78 -2.14 9.68
CA GLU A 220 28.39 -2.00 8.36
C GLU A 220 27.41 -2.22 7.20
N GLN A 221 26.13 -2.51 7.51
CA GLN A 221 25.06 -2.74 6.54
C GLN A 221 25.41 -3.78 5.47
N LYS A 222 26.15 -4.83 5.84
CA LYS A 222 26.60 -5.88 4.90
C LYS A 222 25.50 -6.90 4.62
N LEU A 223 24.41 -6.47 3.97
CA LEU A 223 23.18 -7.23 3.72
C LEU A 223 23.42 -8.61 3.07
N ARG A 224 24.36 -8.69 2.12
CA ARG A 224 24.66 -9.90 1.35
C ARG A 224 25.27 -11.03 2.18
N LYS A 225 25.71 -10.75 3.40
CA LYS A 225 26.31 -11.74 4.29
C LYS A 225 25.29 -12.58 5.04
N LEU A 226 24.08 -12.05 5.23
CA LEU A 226 22.99 -12.75 5.90
C LEU A 226 22.13 -13.48 4.88
N ARG A 227 22.00 -14.80 5.04
CA ARG A 227 21.22 -15.63 4.12
C ARG A 227 20.33 -16.60 4.89
N LEU A 228 19.06 -16.68 4.49
CA LEU A 228 18.18 -17.77 4.92
C LEU A 228 18.57 -19.04 4.16
N VAL A 229 18.93 -20.09 4.88
CA VAL A 229 19.38 -21.37 4.29
C VAL A 229 18.29 -22.42 4.37
N ARG A 230 17.68 -22.56 5.55
CA ARG A 230 16.57 -23.48 5.76
C ARG A 230 15.42 -22.80 6.49
N ALA A 231 14.20 -23.21 6.21
CA ALA A 231 13.01 -22.82 6.94
C ALA A 231 12.16 -24.07 7.12
N PHE A 232 12.09 -24.55 8.37
CA PHE A 232 11.26 -25.69 8.77
C PHE A 232 9.97 -25.15 9.39
N PRO A 233 8.81 -25.33 8.72
CA PRO A 233 7.53 -24.91 9.26
C PRO A 233 7.29 -25.50 10.66
N ASN A 234 6.68 -24.73 11.55
CA ASN A 234 6.41 -25.06 12.96
C ASN A 234 7.63 -25.27 13.87
N LEU A 235 8.87 -25.17 13.35
CA LEU A 235 10.11 -25.39 14.10
C LEU A 235 10.95 -24.10 14.17
N TRP A 236 11.74 -23.82 13.14
CA TRP A 236 12.61 -22.66 13.05
C TRP A 236 13.03 -22.34 11.62
N ALA A 237 13.49 -21.11 11.43
CA ALA A 237 14.29 -20.70 10.27
C ALA A 237 15.78 -20.70 10.63
N GLU A 238 16.62 -21.21 9.75
CA GLU A 238 18.07 -21.23 9.89
C GLU A 238 18.72 -20.25 8.92
N PHE A 239 19.55 -19.39 9.49
CA PHE A 239 20.29 -18.34 8.83
C PHE A 239 21.77 -18.63 8.92
N GLU A 240 22.48 -18.28 7.85
CA GLU A 240 23.93 -18.24 7.81
C GLU A 240 24.37 -16.79 7.71
N LEU A 241 25.34 -16.43 8.55
CA LEU A 241 26.04 -15.16 8.49
C LEU A 241 27.52 -15.42 8.18
N ARG A 242 28.01 -14.85 7.08
CA ARG A 242 29.44 -14.89 6.73
C ARG A 242 30.22 -13.86 7.53
N LEU A 243 31.14 -14.31 8.37
CA LEU A 243 31.98 -13.46 9.20
C LEU A 243 33.04 -12.72 8.37
N ASP A 244 33.53 -11.60 8.89
CA ASP A 244 34.72 -10.94 8.35
C ASP A 244 35.99 -11.67 8.79
N ALA A 245 37.11 -11.42 8.08
CA ALA A 245 38.40 -12.05 8.39
C ALA A 245 38.85 -11.83 9.85
N LYS A 246 38.58 -10.64 10.40
CA LYS A 246 38.87 -10.31 11.81
C LYS A 246 38.06 -11.16 12.79
N ASP A 247 36.76 -11.32 12.52
CA ASP A 247 35.86 -12.12 13.37
C ASP A 247 36.16 -13.62 13.24
N THR A 248 36.64 -14.04 12.06
CA THR A 248 37.06 -15.41 11.78
C THR A 248 38.34 -15.76 12.51
N ALA A 249 39.34 -14.86 12.51
CA ALA A 249 40.57 -15.03 13.28
C ALA A 249 40.25 -15.13 14.78
N LEU A 250 39.40 -14.24 15.29
CA LEU A 250 38.92 -14.31 16.67
C LEU A 250 38.20 -15.64 16.98
N ALA A 251 37.42 -16.19 16.04
CA ALA A 251 36.75 -17.48 16.22
C ALA A 251 37.68 -18.69 16.10
N ALA A 252 38.76 -18.58 15.34
CA ALA A 252 39.73 -19.64 15.14
C ALA A 252 40.70 -19.74 16.32
N ASP A 253 41.18 -18.60 16.82
CA ASP A 253 42.28 -18.54 17.78
C ASP A 253 41.81 -18.55 19.24
N SER A 254 40.57 -18.15 19.53
CA SER A 254 40.04 -18.05 20.90
C SER A 254 39.13 -19.21 21.29
N HIS A 255 39.09 -19.51 22.60
CA HIS A 255 38.08 -20.39 23.16
C HIS A 255 36.70 -19.72 23.03
N ILE A 256 35.79 -20.36 22.32
CA ILE A 256 34.44 -19.82 22.10
C ILE A 256 33.67 -19.84 23.42
N GLU A 257 33.40 -18.65 23.96
CA GLU A 257 32.64 -18.48 25.18
C GLU A 257 31.13 -18.54 24.92
N TYR A 258 30.42 -19.35 25.70
CA TYR A 258 28.97 -19.40 25.68
C TYR A 258 28.40 -19.79 27.05
N ASP A 259 27.23 -19.25 27.38
CA ASP A 259 26.47 -19.61 28.58
C ASP A 259 25.06 -20.10 28.21
N LYS A 260 24.81 -21.39 28.44
CA LYS A 260 23.50 -22.02 28.21
C LYS A 260 22.44 -21.55 29.20
N ARG A 261 22.83 -21.08 30.39
CA ARG A 261 21.91 -20.76 31.49
C ARG A 261 21.29 -19.38 31.34
N ALA A 262 21.99 -18.46 30.66
CA ALA A 262 21.60 -17.05 30.49
C ALA A 262 20.17 -16.84 29.97
N LEU A 263 19.72 -17.70 29.04
CA LEU A 263 18.42 -17.60 28.37
C LEU A 263 17.53 -18.85 28.54
N SER A 264 17.91 -19.77 29.44
CA SER A 264 17.24 -21.08 29.62
C SER A 264 15.74 -21.00 29.90
N LYS A 265 15.26 -19.92 30.53
CA LYS A 265 13.83 -19.71 30.87
C LYS A 265 13.02 -18.99 29.77
N ASN A 266 13.66 -18.54 28.68
CA ASN A 266 13.09 -17.59 27.72
C ASN A 266 13.01 -18.11 26.27
N PHE A 267 13.10 -19.42 26.04
CA PHE A 267 12.92 -20.00 24.70
C PHE A 267 11.45 -20.00 24.29
N LYS A 268 10.98 -18.82 23.90
CA LYS A 268 9.66 -18.57 23.35
C LYS A 268 9.76 -18.54 21.83
N ALA A 269 8.61 -18.41 21.15
CA ALA A 269 8.62 -18.08 19.74
C ALA A 269 9.41 -16.78 19.50
N GLY A 270 10.31 -16.77 18.52
CA GLY A 270 11.18 -15.65 18.18
C GLY A 270 12.52 -15.62 18.93
N THR A 271 12.99 -16.75 19.46
CA THR A 271 14.33 -16.85 20.08
C THR A 271 15.38 -17.18 19.02
N LEU A 272 16.50 -16.47 19.04
CA LEU A 272 17.70 -16.78 18.26
C LEU A 272 18.58 -17.73 19.06
N SER A 273 18.96 -18.83 18.41
CA SER A 273 19.77 -19.88 19.02
C SER A 273 20.86 -20.36 18.07
N PHE A 274 22.01 -20.68 18.63
CA PHE A 274 23.14 -21.28 17.93
C PHE A 274 23.26 -22.75 18.31
N SER A 275 23.58 -23.63 17.36
CA SER A 275 23.83 -25.05 17.66
C SER A 275 25.31 -25.32 17.86
N LEU A 276 25.66 -25.97 18.96
CA LEU A 276 27.05 -26.32 19.27
C LEU A 276 27.65 -27.31 18.26
N LYS A 277 26.83 -28.03 17.49
CA LYS A 277 27.32 -28.86 16.36
C LYS A 277 27.94 -28.02 15.24
N HIS A 278 27.60 -26.74 15.16
CA HIS A 278 28.10 -25.80 14.16
C HIS A 278 29.30 -24.97 14.67
N ILE A 279 29.97 -25.39 15.75
CA ILE A 279 31.20 -24.74 16.24
C ILE A 279 32.30 -24.77 15.17
N ASP A 280 32.47 -25.90 14.48
CA ASP A 280 33.51 -26.02 13.45
C ASP A 280 33.24 -25.12 12.25
N THR A 281 31.97 -24.89 11.89
CA THR A 281 31.62 -23.94 10.84
C THR A 281 31.84 -22.49 11.29
N LEU A 282 31.67 -22.21 12.57
CA LEU A 282 31.97 -20.89 13.15
C LEU A 282 33.47 -20.57 13.05
N ARG A 283 34.33 -21.54 13.36
CA ARG A 283 35.80 -21.41 13.18
C ARG A 283 36.20 -21.20 11.72
N LYS A 284 35.40 -21.70 10.78
CA LYS A 284 35.57 -21.48 9.33
C LYS A 284 34.96 -20.15 8.84
N GLY A 285 34.49 -19.29 9.75
CA GLY A 285 33.95 -17.97 9.41
C GLY A 285 32.47 -17.97 9.03
N ILE A 286 31.70 -19.01 9.39
CA ILE A 286 30.26 -19.09 9.10
C ILE A 286 29.48 -19.27 10.40
N LEU A 287 28.72 -18.24 10.79
CA LEU A 287 27.82 -18.29 11.93
C LEU A 287 26.43 -18.77 11.48
N SER A 288 26.10 -20.03 11.78
CA SER A 288 24.79 -20.61 11.51
C SER A 288 23.89 -20.53 12.74
N PHE A 289 22.82 -19.74 12.68
CA PHE A 289 21.88 -19.56 13.79
C PHE A 289 20.44 -19.81 13.37
N ALA A 290 19.61 -20.21 14.32
CA ALA A 290 18.20 -20.53 14.12
C ALA A 290 17.28 -19.54 14.86
N LEU A 291 16.22 -19.11 14.20
CA LEU A 291 15.13 -18.30 14.72
C LEU A 291 13.90 -19.18 14.92
N SER A 292 13.47 -19.38 16.16
CA SER A 292 12.35 -20.26 16.49
C SER A 292 10.99 -19.67 16.09
N PHE A 293 10.11 -20.48 15.50
CA PHE A 293 8.71 -20.11 15.26
C PHE A 293 7.81 -20.44 16.45
N ARG A 294 8.15 -21.49 17.20
CA ARG A 294 7.43 -21.95 18.39
C ARG A 294 8.35 -22.05 19.60
N THR A 295 7.75 -22.20 20.78
CA THR A 295 8.46 -22.65 21.98
C THR A 295 8.98 -24.06 21.73
N LEU A 296 10.29 -24.19 21.60
CA LEU A 296 10.93 -25.51 21.52
C LEU A 296 11.10 -26.01 22.97
N SER A 297 11.07 -27.32 23.23
CA SER A 297 11.23 -27.85 24.60
C SER A 297 12.29 -28.94 24.69
N VAL A 298 12.52 -29.69 23.62
CA VAL A 298 13.25 -30.97 23.65
C VAL A 298 14.65 -30.89 23.01
N GLU A 299 14.85 -30.07 21.98
CA GLU A 299 16.08 -30.05 21.16
C GLU A 299 17.16 -29.06 21.63
N MET A 300 17.12 -28.64 22.90
CA MET A 300 17.91 -27.49 23.38
C MET A 300 19.18 -27.81 24.16
N LYS A 301 19.44 -29.07 24.54
CA LYS A 301 20.64 -29.40 25.34
C LYS A 301 21.94 -28.98 24.64
N GLU A 302 21.92 -28.93 23.31
CA GLU A 302 23.07 -28.62 22.45
C GLU A 302 22.96 -27.25 21.77
N ARG A 303 22.02 -26.39 22.20
CA ARG A 303 21.83 -25.05 21.64
C ARG A 303 22.03 -23.97 22.70
N VAL A 304 22.58 -22.84 22.27
CA VAL A 304 22.78 -21.64 23.08
C VAL A 304 21.87 -20.55 22.53
N ALA A 305 20.89 -20.10 23.31
CA ALA A 305 20.15 -18.89 22.95
C ALA A 305 21.00 -17.66 23.19
N PHE A 306 20.93 -16.70 22.28
CA PHE A 306 21.67 -15.44 22.38
C PHE A 306 20.87 -14.22 21.91
N GLY A 307 19.63 -14.40 21.48
CA GLY A 307 18.77 -13.29 21.04
C GLY A 307 17.28 -13.57 21.19
N VAL A 308 16.49 -12.51 21.31
CA VAL A 308 15.03 -12.57 21.42
C VAL A 308 14.39 -11.50 20.55
N LEU A 309 13.37 -11.89 19.79
CA LEU A 309 12.56 -11.00 18.98
C LEU A 309 11.64 -10.15 19.85
N ILE A 310 11.86 -8.84 19.85
CA ILE A 310 11.00 -7.85 20.52
C ILE A 310 9.77 -7.54 19.65
N ARG A 311 9.99 -7.23 18.37
CA ARG A 311 8.94 -6.87 17.40
C ARG A 311 9.17 -7.60 16.06
N GLY A 312 8.09 -7.75 15.28
CA GLY A 312 8.15 -8.46 14.00
C GLY A 312 7.58 -9.88 14.04
N LYS A 313 6.79 -10.24 15.06
CA LYS A 313 6.15 -11.57 15.15
C LYS A 313 5.27 -11.91 13.94
N ARG A 314 4.65 -10.92 13.30
CA ARG A 314 3.89 -11.13 12.05
C ARG A 314 4.79 -11.65 10.93
N GLY A 315 6.01 -11.15 10.84
CA GLY A 315 7.02 -11.61 9.89
C GLY A 315 7.42 -13.06 10.11
N LEU A 316 7.36 -13.58 11.34
CA LEU A 316 7.63 -15.00 11.61
C LEU A 316 6.65 -15.91 10.88
N TYR A 317 5.36 -15.60 10.88
CA TYR A 317 4.35 -16.40 10.16
C TYR A 317 4.55 -16.38 8.65
N LEU A 318 4.96 -15.23 8.10
CA LEU A 318 5.28 -15.09 6.67
C LEU A 318 6.58 -15.80 6.28
N LEU A 319 7.55 -15.84 7.20
CA LEU A 319 8.80 -16.58 7.03
C LEU A 319 8.54 -18.09 7.12
N GLU A 320 7.66 -18.49 8.05
CA GLU A 320 7.22 -19.88 8.25
C GLU A 320 6.47 -20.40 7.02
N SER A 321 5.58 -19.60 6.43
CA SER A 321 4.82 -19.99 5.23
C SER A 321 5.71 -20.18 3.99
N ASN A 322 6.90 -19.58 3.97
CA ASN A 322 7.89 -19.79 2.91
C ASN A 322 8.74 -21.07 3.13
N GLY A 323 8.61 -21.74 4.28
CA GLY A 323 9.29 -22.98 4.59
C GLY A 323 8.64 -24.21 3.96
N THR A 324 9.42 -25.28 3.77
CA THR A 324 8.92 -26.58 3.33
C THR A 324 9.28 -27.66 4.34
N LYS A 325 8.63 -28.84 4.27
CA LYS A 325 8.96 -29.98 5.15
C LYS A 325 10.43 -30.40 5.04
N ASN A 326 11.04 -30.23 3.87
CA ASN A 326 12.44 -30.56 3.61
C ASN A 326 13.40 -29.44 4.06
N GLY A 327 12.88 -28.35 4.62
CA GLY A 327 13.65 -27.19 5.06
C GLY A 327 14.07 -26.24 3.93
N LYS A 328 13.99 -26.63 2.65
CA LYS A 328 14.35 -25.72 1.55
C LYS A 328 13.28 -24.63 1.41
N PRO A 329 13.62 -23.34 1.47
CA PRO A 329 12.62 -22.28 1.32
C PRO A 329 12.05 -22.29 -0.11
N MET A 330 10.74 -22.04 -0.26
CA MET A 330 10.07 -22.03 -1.56
C MET A 330 10.65 -20.94 -2.48
N LYS A 331 10.94 -19.78 -1.89
CA LYS A 331 11.54 -18.64 -2.58
C LYS A 331 12.68 -18.07 -1.75
N LYS A 332 13.63 -17.43 -2.43
CA LYS A 332 14.80 -16.82 -1.80
C LYS A 332 14.35 -15.63 -0.94
N VAL A 333 14.81 -15.61 0.32
CA VAL A 333 14.61 -14.49 1.24
C VAL A 333 15.93 -13.72 1.34
N ILE A 334 15.85 -12.40 1.22
CA ILE A 334 17.00 -11.51 1.35
C ILE A 334 16.72 -10.43 2.39
N ALA A 335 17.79 -9.94 3.02
CA ALA A 335 17.73 -8.73 3.83
C ALA A 335 17.79 -7.50 2.93
N THR A 336 16.84 -6.58 3.08
CA THR A 336 16.76 -5.32 2.33
C THR A 336 17.41 -4.18 3.10
N GLU A 337 17.25 -4.14 4.42
CA GLU A 337 17.82 -3.13 5.29
C GLU A 337 18.25 -3.78 6.62
N MET A 338 19.35 -3.30 7.19
CA MET A 338 19.87 -3.78 8.48
C MET A 338 20.46 -2.61 9.26
N GLY A 339 20.37 -2.66 10.59
CA GLY A 339 20.99 -1.66 11.43
C GLY A 339 20.95 -1.98 12.90
N VAL A 340 21.60 -1.10 13.68
CA VAL A 340 21.59 -1.13 15.14
C VAL A 340 20.64 -0.05 15.61
N SER A 341 19.70 -0.38 16.49
CA SER A 341 18.78 0.59 17.08
C SER A 341 19.22 0.92 18.50
N SER A 342 19.34 2.21 18.82
CA SER A 342 19.58 2.69 20.19
C SER A 342 18.28 2.87 20.99
N LYS A 343 17.11 2.78 20.35
CA LYS A 343 15.78 2.95 20.97
C LYS A 343 14.83 1.81 20.58
N ILE A 344 13.92 1.46 21.50
CA ILE A 344 12.88 0.44 21.33
C ILE A 344 11.61 1.04 20.73
#